data_AF-A0A845XEA3-F1
#
_entry.id   AF-A0A845XEA3-F1
#
_cell.length_a   1.000
_cell.length_b   1.000
_cell.length_c   1.000
_cell.angle_alpha   90.00
_cell.angle_beta   90.00
_cell.angle_gamma   90.00
#
_symmetry.space_group_name_H-M   'P 1'
#
loop_
_entity.id
_entity.type
_entity.pdbx_description
1 polymer ?
#
loop_
_entity_poly.entity_id
_entity_poly.type
_entity_poly.pdbx_seq_one_letter_code
_entity_poly.pdbx_strand_id
1 'polypeptide(L)'
;MINPQKQQPLCQSSDAGFTIMESLMAMLIITILMLGISPMIVLGVANRVQSRRVELAVQAARGYIDGVRSGAIDHPEDKVTMTDDDIRTKRDKFAKTDAPPPTSKLNGCNKNSYCENDPNTSIYCIDLDEGGCSSDSPRDLIIQAFRSITSSGDPSNNIDKSYFLGVRVYRADAFKDKGDLTIGEKGAKAKARGPGLSDRKAPLVEMTTEITTGTPDFSLFCQRLGGCK
;
A
#
# COMPACT_ATOMS: atom_id res chain seq x y z
N MET A 1 81.97 25.91 51.99
CA MET A 1 81.84 24.88 50.93
C MET A 1 80.35 24.65 50.72
N ILE A 2 79.78 25.10 49.60
CA ILE A 2 78.36 24.92 49.25
C ILE A 2 78.35 24.30 47.85
N ASN A 3 77.75 23.12 47.75
CA ASN A 3 77.76 22.26 46.57
C ASN A 3 76.50 22.55 45.73
N PRO A 4 76.59 22.95 44.45
CA PRO A 4 75.40 23.13 43.63
C PRO A 4 74.89 21.76 43.14
N GLN A 5 73.66 21.40 43.51
CA GLN A 5 72.97 20.25 42.95
C GLN A 5 72.67 20.50 41.47
N LYS A 6 73.16 19.59 40.64
CA LYS A 6 73.00 19.52 39.19
C LYS A 6 71.53 19.19 38.86
N GLN A 7 70.81 20.13 38.25
CA GLN A 7 69.48 19.87 37.68
C GLN A 7 69.62 18.85 36.53
N GLN A 8 68.90 17.73 36.63
CA GLN A 8 68.73 16.79 35.52
C GLN A 8 67.78 17.40 34.47
N PRO A 9 68.01 17.16 33.17
CA PRO A 9 67.09 17.63 32.14
C PRO A 9 65.79 16.84 32.27
N LEU A 10 64.70 17.56 32.55
CA LEU A 10 63.35 17.04 32.40
C LEU A 10 63.20 16.55 30.95
N CYS A 11 62.87 15.27 30.79
CA CYS A 11 62.40 14.72 29.54
C CYS A 11 61.27 15.63 29.02
N GLN A 12 61.48 16.30 27.89
CA GLN A 12 60.38 16.96 27.18
C GLN A 12 59.46 15.85 26.69
N SER A 13 58.39 15.57 27.44
CA SER A 13 57.22 14.95 26.84
C SER A 13 56.75 15.91 25.76
N SER A 14 56.76 15.45 24.52
CA SER A 14 56.01 16.11 23.45
C SER A 14 54.53 15.82 23.67
N ASP A 15 54.00 16.30 24.80
CA ASP A 15 52.56 16.46 24.99
C ASP A 15 52.14 17.61 24.08
N ALA A 16 51.94 17.27 22.81
CA ALA A 16 51.10 18.07 21.92
C ALA A 16 49.68 17.98 22.49
N GLY A 17 49.43 18.79 23.53
CA GLY A 17 48.14 18.89 24.20
C GLY A 17 47.11 19.32 23.18
N PHE A 18 46.05 18.53 23.05
CA PHE A 18 44.89 18.80 22.19
C PHE A 18 44.44 20.24 22.38
N THR A 19 44.68 21.09 21.38
CA THR A 19 44.36 22.51 21.52
C THR A 19 42.85 22.71 21.39
N ILE A 20 42.30 23.69 22.10
CA ILE A 20 40.86 24.04 22.02
C ILE A 20 40.46 24.32 20.55
N MET A 21 41.39 24.86 19.74
CA MET A 21 41.18 25.12 18.31
C MET A 21 41.06 23.85 17.47
N GLU A 22 41.86 22.82 17.76
CA GLU A 22 41.79 21.51 17.08
C GLU A 22 40.47 20.80 17.39
N SER A 23 40.04 20.85 18.66
CA SER A 23 38.71 20.37 19.07
C SER A 23 37.57 21.08 18.32
N LEU A 24 37.67 22.40 18.17
CA LEU A 24 36.65 23.22 17.51
C LEU A 24 36.58 22.91 16.01
N MET A 25 37.72 22.79 15.33
CA MET A 25 37.75 22.37 13.92
C MET A 25 37.23 20.95 13.73
N ALA A 26 37.59 20.01 14.61
CA ALA A 26 37.08 18.64 14.56
C ALA A 26 35.55 18.61 14.70
N MET A 27 34.98 19.36 15.64
CA MET A 27 33.51 19.47 15.77
C MET A 27 32.88 20.10 14.52
N LEU A 28 33.46 21.16 13.95
CA LEU A 28 32.96 21.76 12.71
C LEU A 28 32.93 20.75 11.56
N ILE A 29 34.01 19.99 11.36
CA ILE A 29 34.08 18.96 10.32
C ILE A 29 33.03 17.88 10.54
N ILE A 30 32.88 17.38 11.78
CA ILE A 30 31.87 16.37 12.10
C ILE A 30 30.45 16.88 11.83
N THR A 31 30.14 18.13 12.20
CA THR A 31 28.80 18.70 11.95
C THR A 31 28.50 18.82 10.45
N ILE A 32 29.45 19.27 9.63
CA ILE A 32 29.29 19.36 8.17
C ILE A 32 29.09 17.96 7.56
N LEU A 33 29.87 16.96 8.02
CA LEU A 33 29.72 15.58 7.56
C LEU A 33 28.34 15.00 7.95
N MET A 34 27.88 15.23 9.18
CA MET A 34 26.55 14.77 9.61
C MET A 34 25.42 15.46 8.83
N LEU A 35 25.54 16.76 8.56
CA LEU A 35 24.58 17.49 7.72
C LEU A 35 24.55 16.94 6.28
N GLY A 36 25.70 16.51 5.75
CA GLY A 36 25.79 15.90 4.42
C GLY A 36 25.12 14.51 4.32
N ILE A 37 25.18 13.70 5.37
CA ILE A 37 24.66 12.32 5.35
C ILE A 37 23.17 12.24 5.78
N SER A 38 22.71 13.17 6.61
CA SER A 38 21.35 13.19 7.17
C SER A 38 20.21 13.05 6.12
N PRO A 39 20.23 13.76 4.97
CA PRO A 39 19.16 13.65 3.97
C PRO A 39 18.98 12.23 3.43
N MET A 40 20.07 11.48 3.29
CA MET A 40 20.03 10.11 2.76
C MET A 40 19.45 9.12 3.77
N ILE A 41 19.73 9.32 5.06
CA ILE A 41 19.15 8.49 6.14
C ILE A 41 17.64 8.69 6.18
N VAL A 42 17.19 9.94 6.16
CA VAL A 42 15.76 10.28 6.19
C VAL A 42 15.03 9.70 4.98
N LEU A 43 15.60 9.84 3.78
CA LEU A 43 15.04 9.28 2.56
C LEU A 43 14.97 7.75 2.60
N GLY A 44 16.01 7.09 3.12
CA GLY A 44 16.05 5.64 3.27
C GLY A 44 14.98 5.10 4.22
N VAL A 45 14.79 5.76 5.39
CA VAL A 45 13.75 5.38 6.35
C VAL A 45 12.36 5.61 5.77
N ALA A 46 12.14 6.73 5.08
CA ALA A 46 10.88 7.05 4.43
C ALA A 46 10.48 5.96 3.42
N ASN A 47 11.41 5.53 2.56
CA ASN A 47 11.17 4.48 1.59
C ASN A 47 10.84 3.14 2.26
N ARG A 48 11.51 2.79 3.36
CA ARG A 48 11.22 1.56 4.11
C ARG A 48 9.81 1.56 4.71
N VAL A 49 9.37 2.69 5.25
CA VAL A 49 8.00 2.83 5.78
C VAL A 49 6.98 2.71 4.65
N GLN A 50 7.26 3.30 3.49
CA GLN A 50 6.39 3.18 2.33
C GLN A 50 6.32 1.74 1.81
N SER A 51 7.45 1.06 1.64
CA SER A 51 7.47 -0.35 1.23
C SER A 51 6.69 -1.23 2.20
N ARG A 52 6.88 -1.06 3.51
CA ARG A 52 6.13 -1.82 4.51
C ARG A 52 4.62 -1.61 4.40
N ARG A 53 4.16 -0.38 4.11
CA ARG A 53 2.73 -0.10 3.92
C ARG A 53 2.18 -0.77 2.67
N VAL A 54 2.96 -0.77 1.58
CA VAL A 54 2.57 -1.47 0.34
C VAL A 54 2.55 -2.98 0.57
N GLU A 55 3.51 -3.53 1.30
CA GLU A 55 3.54 -4.96 1.67
C GLU A 55 2.30 -5.37 2.46
N LEU A 56 1.90 -4.59 3.47
CA LEU A 56 0.67 -4.81 4.23
C LEU A 56 -0.56 -4.72 3.34
N ALA A 57 -0.61 -3.76 2.42
CA ALA A 57 -1.70 -3.63 1.45
C ALA A 57 -1.77 -4.81 0.47
N VAL A 58 -0.61 -5.35 0.03
CA VAL A 58 -0.55 -6.55 -0.81
C VAL A 58 -1.05 -7.77 -0.04
N GLN A 59 -0.64 -7.92 1.21
CA GLN A 59 -1.08 -9.03 2.07
C GLN A 59 -2.60 -8.97 2.33
N ALA A 60 -3.11 -7.77 2.62
CA ALA A 60 -4.52 -7.47 2.77
C ALA A 60 -5.33 -7.83 1.50
N ALA A 61 -4.88 -7.38 0.33
CA ALA A 61 -5.53 -7.69 -0.95
C ALA A 61 -5.58 -9.19 -1.22
N ARG A 62 -4.47 -9.91 -1.00
CA ARG A 62 -4.41 -11.36 -1.17
C ARG A 62 -5.32 -12.09 -0.20
N GLY A 63 -5.28 -11.72 1.08
CA GLY A 63 -6.16 -12.31 2.10
C GLY A 63 -7.64 -12.12 1.78
N TYR A 64 -8.01 -10.96 1.26
CA TYR A 64 -9.37 -10.71 0.78
C TYR A 64 -9.74 -11.58 -0.43
N ILE A 65 -8.87 -11.65 -1.45
CA ILE A 65 -9.06 -12.51 -2.63
C ILE A 65 -9.27 -13.98 -2.22
N ASP A 66 -8.44 -14.48 -1.31
CA ASP A 66 -8.51 -15.86 -0.83
C ASP A 66 -9.76 -16.08 0.05
N GLY A 67 -10.16 -15.08 0.84
CA GLY A 67 -11.41 -15.08 1.60
C GLY A 67 -12.64 -15.17 0.70
N VAL A 68 -12.69 -14.37 -0.37
CA VAL A 68 -13.77 -14.41 -1.37
C VAL A 68 -13.75 -15.75 -2.13
N ARG A 69 -12.56 -16.24 -2.50
CA ARG A 69 -12.41 -17.52 -3.20
C ARG A 69 -12.86 -18.72 -2.36
N SER A 70 -12.60 -18.69 -1.06
CA SER A 70 -12.99 -19.76 -0.13
C SER A 70 -14.45 -19.64 0.34
N GLY A 71 -15.14 -18.54 0.02
CA GLY A 71 -16.48 -18.26 0.52
C GLY A 71 -16.51 -17.85 2.00
N ALA A 72 -15.36 -17.58 2.62
CA ALA A 72 -15.29 -17.03 3.97
C ALA A 72 -15.69 -15.54 4.01
N ILE A 73 -15.54 -14.84 2.89
CA ILE A 73 -16.01 -13.47 2.67
C ILE A 73 -17.01 -13.54 1.52
N ASP A 74 -18.17 -12.90 1.69
CA ASP A 74 -19.15 -12.78 0.62
C ASP A 74 -18.55 -12.06 -0.59
N HIS A 75 -19.03 -12.37 -1.78
CA HIS A 75 -18.59 -11.69 -2.99
C HIS A 75 -19.03 -10.21 -2.98
N PRO A 76 -18.26 -9.29 -3.59
CA PRO A 76 -18.65 -7.90 -3.66
C PRO A 76 -19.90 -7.74 -4.52
N GLU A 77 -20.85 -6.90 -4.12
CA GLU A 77 -22.05 -6.60 -4.89
C GLU A 77 -21.82 -5.56 -5.98
N ASP A 78 -20.70 -4.83 -5.97
CA ASP A 78 -20.31 -3.87 -7.02
C ASP A 78 -20.06 -4.60 -8.34
N LYS A 79 -20.97 -4.37 -9.29
CA LYS A 79 -21.08 -5.13 -10.53
C LYS A 79 -20.70 -4.28 -11.74
N VAL A 80 -19.68 -4.74 -12.46
CA VAL A 80 -19.29 -4.19 -13.76
C VAL A 80 -19.83 -5.08 -14.86
N THR A 81 -20.83 -4.59 -15.59
CA THR A 81 -21.41 -5.33 -16.72
C THR A 81 -20.47 -5.31 -17.91
N MET A 82 -20.09 -6.49 -18.40
CA MET A 82 -19.23 -6.65 -19.57
C MET A 82 -19.81 -7.69 -20.52
N THR A 83 -19.60 -7.52 -21.82
CA THR A 83 -19.90 -8.59 -22.78
C THR A 83 -18.82 -9.68 -22.73
N ASP A 84 -19.12 -10.90 -23.17
CA ASP A 84 -18.15 -12.01 -23.18
C ASP A 84 -16.89 -11.68 -24.01
N ASP A 85 -17.05 -10.88 -25.07
CA ASP A 85 -15.92 -10.41 -25.88
C ASP A 85 -15.11 -9.32 -25.15
N ASP A 86 -15.76 -8.40 -24.42
CA ASP A 86 -15.07 -7.37 -23.63
C ASP A 86 -14.24 -7.98 -22.49
N ILE A 87 -14.71 -9.07 -21.88
CA ILE A 87 -13.98 -9.84 -20.85
C ILE A 87 -12.63 -10.35 -21.38
N ARG A 88 -12.57 -10.71 -22.66
CA ARG A 88 -11.38 -11.25 -23.32
C ARG A 88 -10.45 -10.15 -23.85
N THR A 89 -11.02 -9.12 -24.45
CA THR A 89 -10.27 -8.14 -25.26
C THR A 89 -10.12 -6.78 -24.60
N LYS A 90 -10.99 -6.44 -23.62
CA LYS A 90 -11.09 -5.10 -23.02
C LYS A 90 -11.05 -5.14 -21.50
N ARG A 91 -10.10 -5.89 -20.93
CA ARG A 91 -9.85 -5.89 -19.47
C ARG A 91 -9.51 -4.50 -18.93
N ASP A 92 -8.96 -3.61 -19.75
CA ASP A 92 -8.72 -2.22 -19.35
C ASP A 92 -10.02 -1.50 -18.97
N LYS A 93 -11.16 -1.81 -19.60
CA LYS A 93 -12.45 -1.22 -19.19
C LYS A 93 -12.82 -1.61 -17.76
N PHE A 94 -12.52 -2.84 -17.37
CA PHE A 94 -12.71 -3.33 -16.00
C PHE A 94 -11.75 -2.64 -15.02
N ALA A 95 -10.52 -2.38 -15.44
CA ALA A 95 -9.56 -1.62 -14.64
C ALA A 95 -9.92 -0.12 -14.49
N LYS A 96 -10.79 0.42 -15.37
CA LYS A 96 -11.29 1.81 -15.34
C LYS A 96 -12.52 2.05 -14.46
N THR A 97 -13.02 1.04 -13.75
CA THR A 97 -14.11 1.21 -12.77
C THR A 97 -13.79 2.38 -11.85
N ASP A 98 -14.77 3.26 -11.59
CA ASP A 98 -14.50 4.47 -10.81
C ASP A 98 -14.02 4.14 -9.39
N ALA A 99 -13.31 5.10 -8.79
CA ALA A 99 -12.89 4.99 -7.39
C ALA A 99 -14.12 5.12 -6.49
N PRO A 100 -14.07 4.60 -5.24
CA PRO A 100 -15.20 4.75 -4.35
C PRO A 100 -15.38 6.23 -3.99
N PRO A 101 -16.63 6.68 -3.74
CA PRO A 101 -16.86 8.07 -3.37
C PRO A 101 -16.15 8.40 -2.06
N PRO A 102 -15.55 9.58 -1.92
CA PRO A 102 -14.85 9.98 -0.69
C PRO A 102 -15.78 10.08 0.52
N THR A 103 -17.11 10.16 0.29
CA THR A 103 -18.15 10.17 1.31
C THR A 103 -18.60 8.78 1.78
N SER A 104 -17.94 7.72 1.34
CA SER A 104 -18.23 6.36 1.78
C SER A 104 -18.18 6.27 3.31
N LYS A 105 -19.19 5.63 3.92
CA LYS A 105 -19.33 5.60 5.38
C LYS A 105 -18.29 4.66 6.01
N LEU A 106 -17.12 5.21 6.36
CA LEU A 106 -16.16 4.48 7.19
C LEU A 106 -16.55 4.52 8.68
N ASN A 107 -17.24 5.58 9.12
CA ASN A 107 -17.63 5.73 10.52
C ASN A 107 -18.67 4.68 10.93
N GLY A 108 -18.23 3.71 11.75
CA GLY A 108 -19.05 2.59 12.21
C GLY A 108 -18.80 1.28 11.46
N CYS A 109 -17.75 1.23 10.62
CA CYS A 109 -17.38 -0.01 9.95
C CYS A 109 -16.69 -0.98 10.92
N ASN A 110 -17.28 -2.16 11.08
CA ASN A 110 -16.73 -3.20 11.95
C ASN A 110 -15.43 -3.76 11.37
N LYS A 111 -14.55 -4.23 12.26
CA LYS A 111 -13.29 -4.90 11.88
C LYS A 111 -13.53 -6.04 10.88
N ASN A 112 -12.71 -6.11 9.83
CA ASN A 112 -12.70 -7.21 8.87
C ASN A 112 -14.10 -7.53 8.32
N SER A 113 -14.82 -6.50 7.88
CA SER A 113 -16.16 -6.62 7.35
C SER A 113 -16.43 -5.58 6.27
N TYR A 114 -17.50 -5.77 5.50
CA TYR A 114 -17.95 -4.76 4.55
C TYR A 114 -18.50 -3.54 5.30
N CYS A 115 -17.97 -2.36 4.96
CA CYS A 115 -18.54 -1.08 5.37
C CYS A 115 -19.75 -0.72 4.50
N GLU A 116 -19.67 -1.08 3.23
CA GLU A 116 -20.70 -0.87 2.21
C GLU A 116 -20.59 -2.03 1.21
N ASN A 117 -21.72 -2.64 0.86
CA ASN A 117 -21.75 -3.73 -0.10
C ASN A 117 -23.03 -3.63 -0.93
N ASP A 118 -23.03 -2.69 -1.87
CA ASP A 118 -24.15 -2.37 -2.74
C ASP A 118 -23.76 -2.56 -4.21
N PRO A 119 -24.72 -2.61 -5.15
CA PRO A 119 -24.46 -2.82 -6.58
C PRO A 119 -23.50 -1.84 -7.26
N ASN A 120 -23.24 -0.69 -6.63
CA ASN A 120 -22.40 0.39 -7.17
C ASN A 120 -21.09 0.58 -6.39
N THR A 121 -20.97 -0.03 -5.21
CA THR A 121 -19.88 0.24 -4.25
C THR A 121 -19.73 -0.93 -3.29
N SER A 122 -18.57 -1.60 -3.32
CA SER A 122 -18.22 -2.59 -2.29
C SER A 122 -16.89 -2.24 -1.65
N ILE A 123 -16.95 -1.97 -0.35
CA ILE A 123 -15.86 -1.45 0.43
C ILE A 123 -15.71 -2.30 1.68
N TYR A 124 -14.54 -2.93 1.82
CA TYR A 124 -14.21 -3.85 2.91
C TYR A 124 -13.12 -3.26 3.80
N CYS A 125 -13.35 -3.32 5.10
CA CYS A 125 -12.43 -2.81 6.12
C CYS A 125 -11.39 -3.85 6.52
N ILE A 126 -10.13 -3.43 6.57
CA ILE A 126 -9.05 -4.15 7.24
C ILE A 126 -8.50 -3.25 8.34
N ASP A 127 -8.81 -3.66 9.56
CA ASP A 127 -8.44 -2.99 10.79
C ASP A 127 -7.04 -3.45 11.22
N LEU A 128 -6.13 -2.50 11.45
CA LEU A 128 -4.77 -2.75 11.94
C LEU A 128 -4.50 -2.11 13.31
N ASP A 129 -5.51 -1.51 13.96
CA ASP A 129 -5.40 -0.84 15.25
C ASP A 129 -6.48 -1.20 16.30
N GLU A 130 -7.28 -2.23 16.02
CA GLU A 130 -8.28 -2.87 16.89
C GLU A 130 -9.54 -2.01 17.17
N GLY A 131 -9.75 -0.92 16.43
CA GLY A 131 -10.89 0.01 16.55
C GLY A 131 -11.95 -0.11 15.45
N GLY A 132 -11.77 -1.00 14.48
CA GLY A 132 -12.49 -0.93 13.20
C GLY A 132 -11.97 0.20 12.31
N CYS A 133 -12.44 0.25 11.06
CA CYS A 133 -11.89 1.24 10.13
C CYS A 133 -12.47 2.62 10.36
N SER A 134 -11.61 3.62 10.49
CA SER A 134 -11.99 5.02 10.56
C SER A 134 -11.17 5.87 9.59
N SER A 135 -11.78 6.95 9.07
CA SER A 135 -11.06 7.95 8.27
C SER A 135 -9.96 8.68 9.06
N ASP A 136 -9.92 8.53 10.38
CA ASP A 136 -8.86 9.09 11.21
C ASP A 136 -7.69 8.13 11.43
N SER A 137 -7.83 6.84 11.07
CA SER A 137 -6.73 5.88 11.20
C SER A 137 -5.79 5.93 9.99
N PRO A 138 -4.50 6.26 10.18
CA PRO A 138 -3.50 6.19 9.11
C PRO A 138 -2.97 4.77 8.89
N ARG A 139 -3.40 3.79 9.70
CA ARG A 139 -2.96 2.40 9.65
C ARG A 139 -3.97 1.52 8.93
N ASP A 140 -5.25 1.79 9.10
CA ASP A 140 -6.30 0.99 8.50
C ASP A 140 -6.29 1.06 6.99
N LEU A 141 -6.72 -0.05 6.40
CA LEU A 141 -6.75 -0.26 4.96
C LEU A 141 -8.19 -0.50 4.53
N ILE A 142 -8.53 0.09 3.40
CA ILE A 142 -9.85 -0.02 2.80
C ILE A 142 -9.70 -0.69 1.46
N ILE A 143 -10.39 -1.81 1.29
CA ILE A 143 -10.43 -2.53 0.03
C ILE A 143 -11.67 -2.09 -0.74
N GLN A 144 -11.49 -1.47 -1.89
CA GLN A 144 -12.53 -1.42 -2.91
C GLN A 144 -12.49 -2.72 -3.69
N ALA A 145 -13.61 -3.42 -3.76
CA ALA A 145 -13.76 -4.62 -4.56
C ALA A 145 -14.92 -4.46 -5.55
N PHE A 146 -14.76 -5.02 -6.73
CA PHE A 146 -15.80 -5.03 -7.76
C PHE A 146 -15.62 -6.25 -8.64
N ARG A 147 -16.71 -6.72 -9.25
CA ARG A 147 -16.69 -7.95 -10.03
C ARG A 147 -17.35 -7.81 -11.40
N SER A 148 -16.87 -8.59 -12.35
CA SER A 148 -17.45 -8.63 -13.68
C SER A 148 -18.71 -9.48 -13.70
N ILE A 149 -19.78 -8.98 -14.30
CA ILE A 149 -20.97 -9.77 -14.66
C ILE A 149 -21.15 -9.77 -16.18
N THR A 150 -21.77 -10.82 -16.70
CA THR A 150 -22.12 -10.88 -18.13
C THR A 150 -23.60 -10.60 -18.33
N SER A 151 -23.97 -10.26 -19.56
CA SER A 151 -25.37 -10.09 -19.98
C SER A 151 -26.23 -11.35 -19.75
N SER A 152 -25.58 -12.50 -19.58
CA SER A 152 -26.21 -13.80 -19.29
C SER A 152 -26.58 -14.01 -17.81
N GLY A 153 -26.35 -13.01 -16.95
CA GLY A 153 -26.70 -13.04 -15.53
C GLY A 153 -25.49 -13.14 -14.59
N ASP A 154 -25.79 -13.09 -13.30
CA ASP A 154 -24.82 -13.02 -12.22
C ASP A 154 -24.07 -14.36 -12.01
N PRO A 155 -22.74 -14.41 -12.19
CA PRO A 155 -21.96 -15.62 -11.99
C PRO A 155 -21.73 -16.01 -10.53
N SER A 156 -22.00 -15.14 -9.53
CA SER A 156 -21.75 -15.49 -8.12
C SER A 156 -22.66 -16.59 -7.60
N ASN A 157 -23.85 -16.73 -8.18
CA ASN A 157 -24.82 -17.77 -7.83
C ASN A 157 -24.76 -18.98 -8.75
N ASN A 158 -23.81 -19.02 -9.68
CA ASN A 158 -23.67 -20.11 -10.64
C ASN A 158 -22.29 -20.75 -10.48
N ILE A 159 -22.28 -22.00 -10.01
CA ILE A 159 -21.08 -22.77 -9.69
C ILE A 159 -20.19 -23.03 -10.93
N ASP A 160 -20.77 -22.96 -12.13
CA ASP A 160 -20.08 -23.21 -13.39
C ASP A 160 -19.53 -21.93 -14.03
N LYS A 161 -19.75 -20.76 -13.40
CA LYS A 161 -19.31 -19.48 -13.92
C LYS A 161 -18.15 -18.92 -13.08
N SER A 162 -17.20 -18.29 -13.75
CA SER A 162 -16.18 -17.48 -13.10
C SER A 162 -16.47 -16.00 -13.31
N TYR A 163 -15.81 -15.16 -12.52
CA TYR A 163 -15.80 -13.72 -12.71
C TYR A 163 -14.42 -13.15 -12.44
N PHE A 164 -14.13 -12.01 -13.06
CA PHE A 164 -13.00 -11.19 -12.66
C PHE A 164 -13.35 -10.41 -11.41
N LEU A 165 -12.47 -10.49 -10.44
CA LEU A 165 -12.48 -9.71 -9.22
C LEU A 165 -11.39 -8.64 -9.33
N GLY A 166 -11.82 -7.38 -9.29
CA GLY A 166 -10.95 -6.22 -9.15
C GLY A 166 -10.85 -5.86 -7.68
N VAL A 167 -9.63 -5.64 -7.19
CA VAL A 167 -9.33 -5.30 -5.80
C VAL A 167 -8.38 -4.11 -5.80
N ARG A 168 -8.76 -3.02 -5.12
CA ARG A 168 -7.91 -1.86 -4.91
C ARG A 168 -7.81 -1.56 -3.42
N VAL A 169 -6.61 -1.31 -2.94
CA VAL A 169 -6.37 -1.02 -1.52
C VAL A 169 -6.02 0.45 -1.35
N TYR A 170 -6.83 1.13 -0.57
CA TYR A 170 -6.65 2.51 -0.15
C TYR A 170 -6.29 2.56 1.33
N ARG A 171 -5.74 3.69 1.77
CA ARG A 171 -5.61 3.99 3.20
C ARG A 171 -6.95 4.52 3.71
N ALA A 172 -7.33 4.18 4.93
CA ALA A 172 -8.57 4.72 5.51
C ALA A 172 -8.53 6.25 5.64
N ASP A 173 -7.38 6.82 5.99
CA ASP A 173 -7.20 8.28 6.03
C ASP A 173 -7.30 8.99 4.66
N ALA A 174 -7.37 8.24 3.55
CA ALA A 174 -7.67 8.80 2.24
C ALA A 174 -9.12 9.30 2.11
N PHE A 175 -10.03 8.86 2.99
CA PHE A 175 -11.45 9.22 2.95
C PHE A 175 -11.79 10.45 3.81
N LYS A 176 -10.80 11.01 4.54
CA LYS A 176 -11.01 12.17 5.42
C LYS A 176 -11.30 13.46 4.65
N ASP A 177 -10.63 13.66 3.51
CA ASP A 177 -10.73 14.88 2.72
C ASP A 177 -11.78 14.74 1.61
N LYS A 178 -12.52 15.82 1.30
CA LYS A 178 -13.55 15.87 0.22
C LYS A 178 -13.02 15.68 -1.20
N GLY A 179 -11.71 15.51 -1.39
CA GLY A 179 -11.11 15.27 -2.71
C GLY A 179 -11.38 13.85 -3.21
N ASP A 180 -11.61 13.72 -4.52
CA ASP A 180 -11.89 12.43 -5.14
C ASP A 180 -10.70 11.47 -5.02
N LEU A 181 -11.02 10.20 -4.79
CA LEU A 181 -10.04 9.12 -4.88
C LEU A 181 -9.67 8.89 -6.35
N THR A 182 -8.42 8.49 -6.58
CA THR A 182 -7.90 8.25 -7.91
C THR A 182 -7.74 6.75 -8.17
N ILE A 183 -7.51 6.39 -9.43
CA ILE A 183 -7.20 5.02 -9.85
C ILE A 183 -5.86 5.02 -10.57
N GLY A 184 -5.14 3.91 -10.50
CA GLY A 184 -3.81 3.76 -11.06
C GLY A 184 -3.75 4.01 -12.57
N GLU A 185 -4.82 3.69 -13.30
CA GLU A 185 -4.92 3.89 -14.74
C GLU A 185 -5.15 5.35 -15.16
N LYS A 186 -5.67 6.20 -14.26
CA LYS A 186 -5.71 7.67 -14.45
C LYS A 186 -4.34 8.32 -14.15
N GLY A 187 -3.26 7.53 -14.04
CA GLY A 187 -1.87 7.98 -13.86
C GLY A 187 -1.43 8.18 -12.40
N ALA A 188 -2.30 7.84 -11.45
CA ALA A 188 -2.10 8.04 -10.01
C ALA A 188 -1.91 6.69 -9.31
N LYS A 189 -0.70 6.12 -9.43
CA LYS A 189 -0.20 5.20 -8.40
C LYS A 189 0.33 6.06 -7.25
N ALA A 190 0.40 5.50 -6.05
CA ALA A 190 0.96 6.13 -4.85
C ALA A 190 2.42 6.56 -5.08
N LYS A 191 2.64 7.69 -5.76
CA LYS A 191 3.94 8.23 -6.15
C LYS A 191 4.55 8.93 -4.94
N ALA A 192 5.80 8.63 -4.63
CA ALA A 192 6.57 9.37 -3.65
C ALA A 192 6.77 10.81 -4.14
N ARG A 193 5.95 11.75 -3.66
CA ARG A 193 6.11 13.19 -3.91
C ARG A 193 7.02 13.74 -2.82
N GLY A 194 8.32 13.71 -3.09
CA GLY A 194 9.35 14.15 -2.14
C GLY A 194 9.67 13.11 -1.05
N PRO A 195 10.56 13.44 -0.10
CA PRO A 195 10.93 12.53 0.98
C PRO A 195 9.71 12.27 1.87
N GLY A 196 9.11 11.08 1.72
CA GLY A 196 8.13 10.56 2.67
C GLY A 196 6.64 10.78 2.38
N LEU A 197 6.24 11.56 1.36
CA LEU A 197 4.81 11.81 1.10
C LEU A 197 4.34 11.10 -0.18
N SER A 198 3.72 9.93 0.01
CA SER A 198 2.97 9.27 -1.06
C SER A 198 1.56 9.89 -1.18
N ASP A 199 1.05 10.04 -2.40
CA ASP A 199 -0.30 10.55 -2.65
C ASP A 199 -1.34 9.67 -1.95
N ARG A 200 -2.06 10.25 -0.98
CA ARG A 200 -3.01 9.53 -0.13
C ARG A 200 -4.25 9.12 -0.91
N LYS A 201 -4.59 9.85 -1.96
CA LYS A 201 -5.79 9.61 -2.78
C LYS A 201 -5.57 8.53 -3.83
N ALA A 202 -4.33 8.09 -4.02
CA ALA A 202 -3.98 7.00 -4.90
C ALA A 202 -4.06 5.65 -4.15
N PRO A 203 -4.46 4.56 -4.85
CA PRO A 203 -4.42 3.24 -4.27
C PRO A 203 -2.97 2.80 -4.04
N LEU A 204 -2.75 2.14 -2.91
CA LEU A 204 -1.48 1.50 -2.57
C LEU A 204 -1.23 0.29 -3.48
N VAL A 205 -2.29 -0.46 -3.79
CA VAL A 205 -2.24 -1.70 -4.55
C VAL A 205 -3.49 -1.81 -5.41
N GLU A 206 -3.33 -2.32 -6.63
CA GLU A 206 -4.43 -2.72 -7.50
C GLU A 206 -4.14 -4.11 -8.03
N MET A 207 -5.12 -5.00 -7.94
CA MET A 207 -5.04 -6.38 -8.43
C MET A 207 -6.31 -6.70 -9.20
N THR A 208 -6.15 -7.52 -10.24
CA THR A 208 -7.28 -8.15 -10.91
C THR A 208 -7.00 -9.63 -10.97
N THR A 209 -7.91 -10.42 -10.46
CA THR A 209 -7.81 -11.86 -10.39
C THR A 209 -9.09 -12.50 -10.90
N GLU A 210 -9.03 -13.79 -11.14
CA GLU A 210 -10.21 -14.56 -11.48
C GLU A 210 -10.65 -15.41 -10.28
N ILE A 211 -11.97 -15.44 -10.07
CA ILE A 211 -12.62 -16.25 -9.04
C ILE A 211 -13.54 -17.25 -9.75
N THR A 212 -13.30 -18.53 -9.47
CA THR A 212 -14.17 -19.65 -9.84
C THR A 212 -15.02 -20.00 -8.62
N THR A 213 -16.34 -20.02 -8.76
CA THR A 213 -17.28 -20.31 -7.66
C THR A 213 -17.49 -21.82 -7.45
N GLY A 214 -17.18 -22.64 -8.45
CA GLY A 214 -17.26 -24.11 -8.38
C GLY A 214 -15.96 -24.83 -8.67
N THR A 215 -16.07 -26.09 -9.09
CA THR A 215 -14.92 -26.93 -9.43
C THR A 215 -14.22 -26.37 -10.67
N PRO A 216 -12.93 -26.00 -10.58
CA PRO A 216 -12.20 -25.48 -11.74
C PRO A 216 -12.06 -26.57 -12.79
N ASP A 217 -12.68 -26.37 -13.95
CA ASP A 217 -12.53 -27.23 -15.12
C ASP A 217 -11.68 -26.53 -16.19
N PHE A 218 -10.73 -27.27 -16.76
CA PHE A 218 -9.90 -26.85 -17.86
C PHE A 218 -10.73 -26.51 -19.10
N SER A 219 -11.82 -27.23 -19.36
CA SER A 219 -12.70 -26.96 -20.51
C SER A 219 -13.33 -25.56 -20.44
N LEU A 220 -13.84 -25.18 -19.26
CA LEU A 220 -14.43 -23.86 -19.02
C LEU A 220 -13.38 -22.74 -19.13
N PHE A 221 -12.16 -23.01 -18.68
CA PHE A 221 -11.03 -22.08 -18.86
C PHE A 221 -10.69 -21.90 -20.35
N CYS A 222 -10.62 -22.99 -21.11
CA CYS A 222 -10.35 -22.96 -22.54
C CYS A 222 -11.42 -22.21 -23.33
N GLN A 223 -12.70 -22.47 -23.07
CA GLN A 223 -13.82 -21.79 -23.72
C GLN A 223 -13.74 -20.27 -23.53
N ARG A 224 -13.33 -19.84 -22.34
CA ARG A 224 -13.16 -18.42 -21.98
C ARG A 224 -11.99 -17.74 -22.67
N LEU A 225 -10.86 -18.42 -22.85
CA LEU A 225 -9.72 -17.85 -23.58
C LEU A 225 -9.95 -17.80 -25.11
N GLY A 226 -11.05 -18.37 -25.59
CA GLY A 226 -11.38 -18.47 -27.02
C GLY A 226 -10.92 -19.77 -27.66
N GLY A 227 -10.86 -20.84 -26.86
CA GLY A 227 -10.39 -22.17 -27.22
C GLY A 227 -8.97 -22.44 -26.71
N CYS A 228 -8.72 -23.68 -26.30
CA CYS A 228 -7.37 -24.21 -26.20
C CYS A 228 -7.05 -24.88 -27.53
N LYS A 229 -5.98 -24.42 -28.18
CA LYS A 229 -5.42 -25.09 -29.36
C LYS A 229 -4.34 -26.07 -28.94
#